data_AF-A0A395TXZ2-F1
#
_entry.id   AF-A0A395TXZ2-F1
#
_cell.length_a   1.000
_cell.length_b   1.000
_cell.length_c   1.000
_cell.angle_alpha   90.00
_cell.angle_beta   90.00
_cell.angle_gamma   90.00
#
_symmetry.space_group_name_H-M   'P 1'
#
loop_
_entity.id
_entity.type
_entity.pdbx_description
1 polymer ?
#
loop_
_entity_poly.entity_id
_entity_poly.type
_entity_poly.pdbx_seq_one_letter_code
_entity_poly.pdbx_strand_id
1 'polypeptide(L)'
;MTQKAEAQQSYRVAFIEYINWFEKSSPDWSVYQNLLAIKSIPTLFESYSYFRIGESLNNIFNPEKDQKTFSTFMHDINGNEITLVRAPIYWMPKHSRSNESSYINSEGKVLRKGKVETRSNNHKYSHRCPDVVIEVRIENEFSQLIVLDAIPVIIEDA
;
A
#
# COMPACT_ATOMS: atom_id res chain seq x y z
N MET A 1 15.64 28.00 3.98
CA MET A 1 17.13 27.95 3.94
C MET A 1 17.62 27.61 5.34
N THR A 2 18.79 26.99 5.48
CA THR A 2 19.42 26.79 6.80
C THR A 2 20.13 28.07 7.23
N GLN A 3 20.28 28.32 8.55
CA GLN A 3 20.98 29.50 9.07
C GLN A 3 22.40 29.67 8.52
N LYS A 4 23.08 28.55 8.23
CA LYS A 4 24.43 28.54 7.66
C LYS A 4 24.46 29.01 6.20
N ALA A 5 23.40 28.72 5.43
CA ALA A 5 23.23 29.19 4.06
C ALA A 5 22.80 30.67 3.97
N GLU A 6 22.19 31.20 5.03
CA GLU A 6 21.88 32.63 5.11
C GLU A 6 23.10 33.47 5.50
N ALA A 7 23.94 32.96 6.39
CA ALA A 7 25.10 33.69 6.91
C ALA A 7 26.31 33.72 5.96
N GLN A 8 26.49 32.72 5.09
CA GLN A 8 27.69 32.58 4.26
C GLN A 8 27.37 32.43 2.77
N GLN A 9 27.74 33.45 1.99
CA GLN A 9 27.40 33.52 0.55
C GLN A 9 28.03 32.38 -0.28
N SER A 10 29.27 31.98 -0.02
CA SER A 10 29.91 30.88 -0.75
C SER A 10 29.24 29.53 -0.48
N TYR A 11 28.83 29.29 0.76
CA TYR A 11 28.06 28.11 1.13
C TYR A 11 26.65 28.16 0.53
N ARG A 12 26.03 29.34 0.47
CA ARG A 12 24.72 29.55 -0.17
C ARG A 12 24.72 29.16 -1.64
N VAL A 13 25.75 29.54 -2.39
CA VAL A 13 25.88 29.20 -3.82
C VAL A 13 25.95 27.69 -3.99
N ALA A 14 26.84 27.01 -3.27
CA ALA A 14 26.95 25.55 -3.31
C ALA A 14 25.66 24.84 -2.84
N PHE A 15 24.99 25.37 -1.82
CA PHE A 15 23.73 24.83 -1.31
C PHE A 15 22.59 24.95 -2.32
N ILE A 16 22.46 26.10 -3.00
CA ILE A 16 21.47 26.30 -4.05
C ILE A 16 21.76 25.41 -5.27
N GLU A 17 23.02 25.28 -5.69
CA GLU A 17 23.38 24.35 -6.78
C GLU A 17 23.07 22.90 -6.42
N TYR A 18 23.34 22.48 -5.19
CA TYR A 18 22.96 21.15 -4.70
C TYR A 18 21.45 20.93 -4.71
N ILE A 19 20.65 21.88 -4.21
CA ILE A 19 19.18 21.79 -4.24
C ILE A 19 18.67 21.76 -5.68
N ASN A 20 19.19 22.61 -6.56
CA ASN A 20 18.81 22.61 -7.98
C ASN A 20 19.17 21.29 -8.67
N TRP A 21 20.32 20.71 -8.36
CA TRP A 21 20.71 19.39 -8.85
C TRP A 21 19.81 18.29 -8.28
N PHE A 22 19.49 18.36 -6.99
CA PHE A 22 18.60 17.44 -6.29
C PHE A 22 17.17 17.49 -6.84
N GLU A 23 16.62 18.68 -7.07
CA GLU A 23 15.28 18.86 -7.65
C GLU A 23 15.23 18.43 -9.11
N LYS A 24 16.29 18.66 -9.89
CA LYS A 24 16.38 18.24 -11.30
C LYS A 24 16.64 16.75 -11.49
N SER A 25 17.22 16.08 -10.50
CA SER A 25 17.54 14.64 -10.59
C SER A 25 16.36 13.74 -10.25
N SER A 26 15.21 14.31 -9.82
CA SER A 26 14.00 13.58 -9.38
C SER A 26 14.32 12.24 -8.71
N PRO A 27 15.18 12.19 -7.67
CA PRO A 27 15.49 10.93 -7.04
C PRO A 27 14.20 10.36 -6.48
N ASP A 28 13.92 9.10 -6.77
CA ASP A 28 12.74 8.44 -6.21
C ASP A 28 12.95 8.22 -4.70
N TRP A 29 12.37 9.12 -3.90
CA TRP A 29 12.41 9.06 -2.44
C TRP A 29 11.37 8.12 -1.85
N SER A 30 10.55 7.45 -2.67
CA SER A 30 9.45 6.59 -2.20
C SER A 30 9.94 5.54 -1.20
N VAL A 31 11.11 4.94 -1.43
CA VAL A 31 11.73 3.95 -0.55
C VAL A 31 12.10 4.55 0.82
N TYR A 32 12.74 5.72 0.84
CA TYR A 32 13.13 6.39 2.08
C TYR A 32 11.92 6.93 2.84
N GLN A 33 10.91 7.45 2.14
CA GLN A 33 9.65 7.87 2.74
C GLN A 33 8.91 6.66 3.34
N ASN A 34 8.90 5.51 2.67
CA ASN A 34 8.35 4.28 3.22
C ASN A 34 9.09 3.84 4.49
N LEU A 35 10.43 3.85 4.49
CA LEU A 35 11.24 3.52 5.67
C LEU A 35 10.98 4.47 6.85
N LEU A 36 10.94 5.78 6.59
CA LEU A 36 10.67 6.80 7.62
C LEU A 36 9.21 6.80 8.10
N ALA A 37 8.28 6.27 7.30
CA ALA A 37 6.88 6.11 7.66
C ALA A 37 6.64 4.92 8.60
N ILE A 38 7.59 3.99 8.74
CA ILE A 38 7.50 2.87 9.68
C ILE A 38 7.69 3.42 11.10
N LYS A 39 6.57 3.65 11.80
CA LYS A 39 6.54 4.17 13.17
C LYS A 39 6.21 3.10 14.21
N SER A 40 5.95 1.87 13.79
CA SER A 40 5.53 0.78 14.66
C SER A 40 5.93 -0.59 14.12
N ILE A 41 6.04 -1.59 15.01
CA ILE A 41 6.29 -2.99 14.65
C ILE A 41 5.17 -3.54 13.74
N PRO A 42 3.87 -3.30 13.99
CA PRO A 42 2.80 -3.69 13.07
C PRO A 42 3.01 -3.16 11.64
N THR A 43 3.30 -1.86 11.50
CA THR A 43 3.54 -1.25 10.18
C THR A 43 4.77 -1.85 9.47
N LEU A 44 5.81 -2.21 10.22
CA LEU A 44 6.97 -2.92 9.69
C LEU A 44 6.57 -4.31 9.18
N PHE A 45 5.79 -5.05 9.97
CA PHE A 45 5.33 -6.40 9.63
C PHE A 45 4.39 -6.41 8.41
N GLU A 46 3.44 -5.48 8.34
CA GLU A 46 2.58 -5.28 7.17
C GLU A 46 3.40 -5.01 5.90
N SER A 47 4.39 -4.11 6.01
CA SER A 47 5.28 -3.77 4.89
C SER A 47 6.12 -4.97 4.46
N TYR A 48 6.71 -5.69 5.42
CA TYR A 48 7.46 -6.92 5.17
C TYR A 48 6.58 -7.96 4.46
N SER A 49 5.38 -8.21 4.98
CA SER A 49 4.43 -9.18 4.42
C SER A 49 4.07 -8.83 2.99
N TYR A 50 3.78 -7.56 2.70
CA TYR A 50 3.53 -7.07 1.35
C TYR A 50 4.68 -7.39 0.39
N PHE A 51 5.93 -7.08 0.77
CA PHE A 51 7.09 -7.37 -0.07
C PHE A 51 7.33 -8.86 -0.25
N ARG A 52 7.14 -9.67 0.80
CA ARG A 52 7.28 -11.15 0.72
C ARG A 52 6.24 -11.79 -0.18
N ILE A 53 5.00 -11.32 -0.12
CA ILE A 53 3.94 -11.76 -1.03
C ILE A 53 4.31 -11.38 -2.45
N GLY A 54 4.69 -10.13 -2.70
CA GLY A 54 5.07 -9.69 -4.05
C GLY A 54 6.29 -10.42 -4.60
N GLU A 55 7.32 -10.69 -3.79
CA GLU A 55 8.46 -11.54 -4.19
C GLU A 55 8.00 -12.94 -4.57
N SER A 56 7.12 -13.55 -3.77
CA SER A 56 6.56 -14.88 -4.05
C SER A 56 5.76 -14.89 -5.35
N LEU A 57 4.91 -13.88 -5.59
CA LEU A 57 4.15 -13.74 -6.83
C LEU A 57 5.07 -13.53 -8.05
N ASN A 58 6.09 -12.69 -7.93
CA ASN A 58 7.04 -12.47 -9.02
C ASN A 58 7.84 -13.74 -9.35
N ASN A 59 8.21 -14.55 -8.35
CA ASN A 59 8.86 -15.83 -8.60
C ASN A 59 7.94 -16.84 -9.32
N ILE A 60 6.63 -16.77 -9.08
CA ILE A 60 5.64 -17.65 -9.72
C ILE A 60 5.35 -17.18 -11.15
N PHE A 61 5.13 -15.88 -11.37
CA PHE A 61 4.62 -15.34 -12.63
C PHE A 61 5.69 -14.71 -13.54
N ASN A 62 6.89 -14.41 -13.02
CA ASN A 62 8.01 -13.85 -13.77
C ASN A 62 9.34 -14.59 -13.46
N PRO A 63 9.43 -15.93 -13.60
CA PRO A 63 10.60 -16.69 -13.18
C PRO A 63 11.90 -16.32 -13.93
N GLU A 64 11.79 -15.74 -15.13
CA GLU A 64 12.93 -15.36 -15.98
C GLU A 64 13.39 -13.91 -15.80
N LYS A 65 12.61 -13.05 -15.10
CA LYS A 65 13.07 -11.68 -14.83
C LYS A 65 14.12 -11.74 -13.73
N ASP A 66 15.22 -11.02 -13.94
CA ASP A 66 16.21 -10.77 -12.89
C ASP A 66 15.46 -10.36 -11.61
N GLN A 67 15.72 -11.08 -10.51
CA GLN A 67 15.07 -10.93 -9.19
C GLN A 67 15.15 -9.51 -8.58
N LYS A 68 15.79 -8.57 -9.28
CA LYS A 68 16.00 -7.18 -8.87
C LYS A 68 14.79 -6.27 -9.12
N THR A 69 13.84 -6.66 -9.96
CA THR A 69 12.66 -5.83 -10.27
C THR A 69 11.40 -6.36 -9.58
N PHE A 70 10.96 -5.67 -8.53
CA PHE A 70 9.69 -5.91 -7.86
C PHE A 70 8.54 -5.35 -8.72
N SER A 71 7.68 -6.22 -9.25
CA SER A 71 6.48 -5.78 -9.97
C SER A 71 5.23 -6.02 -9.14
N THR A 72 4.36 -5.02 -9.07
CA THR A 72 3.02 -5.16 -8.50
C THR A 72 1.98 -5.60 -9.52
N PHE A 73 2.33 -5.56 -10.81
CA PHE A 73 1.46 -5.93 -11.92
C PHE A 73 2.10 -7.07 -12.73
N MET A 74 1.36 -8.15 -12.92
CA MET A 74 1.83 -9.41 -13.49
C MET A 74 0.73 -10.00 -14.39
N HIS A 75 1.10 -10.97 -15.22
CA HIS A 75 0.13 -11.78 -15.95
C HIS A 75 0.35 -13.26 -15.62
N ASP A 76 -0.73 -14.03 -15.57
CA ASP A 76 -0.63 -15.49 -15.50
C ASP A 76 -0.37 -16.11 -16.89
N ILE A 77 -0.26 -17.44 -16.93
CA ILE A 77 -0.06 -18.20 -18.18
C ILE A 77 -1.19 -18.05 -19.20
N ASN A 78 -2.39 -17.70 -18.74
CA ASN A 78 -3.57 -17.50 -19.58
C ASN A 78 -3.74 -16.03 -20.02
N GLY A 79 -2.85 -15.13 -19.58
CA GLY A 79 -2.94 -13.70 -19.86
C GLY A 79 -3.84 -12.91 -18.89
N ASN A 80 -4.28 -13.52 -17.78
CA ASN A 80 -5.06 -12.81 -16.76
C ASN A 80 -4.19 -11.80 -16.03
N GLU A 81 -4.74 -10.62 -15.77
CA GLU A 81 -4.05 -9.55 -15.03
C GLU A 81 -4.03 -9.87 -13.53
N ILE A 82 -2.85 -9.86 -12.93
CA ILE A 82 -2.66 -10.05 -11.48
C ILE A 82 -2.05 -8.76 -10.91
N THR A 83 -2.77 -8.12 -9.99
CA THR A 83 -2.33 -6.88 -9.33
C THR A 83 -2.21 -7.06 -7.83
N LEU A 84 -1.06 -6.72 -7.27
CA LEU A 84 -0.83 -6.67 -5.83
C LEU A 84 -1.05 -5.23 -5.33
N VAL A 85 -1.99 -5.06 -4.40
CA VAL A 85 -2.41 -3.76 -3.88
C VAL A 85 -2.18 -3.70 -2.36
N ARG A 86 -1.49 -2.66 -1.89
CA ARG A 86 -1.25 -2.40 -0.47
C ARG A 86 -2.31 -1.47 0.10
N ALA A 87 -2.87 -1.82 1.26
CA ALA A 87 -3.80 -0.99 2.02
C ALA A 87 -4.95 -0.35 1.19
N PRO A 88 -5.65 -1.08 0.30
CA PRO A 88 -6.73 -0.50 -0.49
C PRO A 88 -7.92 -0.10 0.37
N ILE A 89 -8.63 0.95 -0.02
CA ILE A 89 -9.83 1.43 0.68
C ILE A 89 -11.08 0.98 -0.08
N TYR A 90 -11.91 0.17 0.58
CA TYR A 90 -13.21 -0.27 0.07
C TYR A 90 -14.33 0.37 0.88
N TRP A 91 -15.10 1.26 0.26
CA TRP A 91 -16.20 1.98 0.92
C TRP A 91 -17.47 1.13 0.98
N MET A 92 -18.32 1.39 1.98
CA MET A 92 -19.65 0.77 2.07
C MET A 92 -20.55 1.20 0.88
N PRO A 93 -21.52 0.38 0.44
CA PRO A 93 -22.25 0.60 -0.82
C PRO A 93 -23.08 1.90 -0.91
N LYS A 94 -23.41 2.54 0.22
CA LYS A 94 -24.18 3.80 0.28
C LYS A 94 -23.32 5.01 0.64
N HIS A 95 -22.01 4.84 0.74
CA HIS A 95 -21.09 5.92 1.03
C HIS A 95 -20.89 6.78 -0.22
N SER A 96 -20.74 8.10 -0.08
CA SER A 96 -20.56 9.00 -1.25
C SER A 96 -19.37 8.62 -2.13
N ARG A 97 -18.33 8.04 -1.53
CA ARG A 97 -17.11 7.56 -2.20
C ARG A 97 -17.19 6.13 -2.72
N SER A 98 -18.33 5.43 -2.61
CA SER A 98 -18.45 4.07 -3.14
C SER A 98 -18.36 4.02 -4.67
N ASN A 99 -18.84 5.06 -5.34
CA ASN A 99 -18.86 5.14 -6.80
C ASN A 99 -17.47 5.44 -7.40
N GLU A 100 -16.52 5.85 -6.58
CA GLU A 100 -15.13 6.13 -6.97
C GLU A 100 -14.26 4.86 -6.93
N SER A 101 -14.79 3.74 -6.41
CA SER A 101 -14.05 2.49 -6.28
C SER A 101 -14.67 1.40 -7.16
N SER A 102 -13.81 0.60 -7.80
CA SER A 102 -14.23 -0.61 -8.52
C SER A 102 -14.84 -1.66 -7.59
N TYR A 103 -14.56 -1.57 -6.28
CA TYR A 103 -14.98 -2.54 -5.28
C TYR A 103 -15.64 -1.86 -4.09
N ILE A 104 -16.67 -2.52 -3.56
CA ILE A 104 -17.38 -2.10 -2.36
C ILE A 104 -17.05 -3.03 -1.20
N ASN A 105 -17.10 -2.50 0.02
CA ASN A 105 -17.06 -3.32 1.21
C ASN A 105 -18.44 -3.99 1.43
N SER A 106 -18.49 -5.31 1.26
CA SER A 106 -19.68 -6.12 1.49
C SER A 106 -19.86 -6.53 2.96
N GLU A 107 -18.89 -6.26 3.84
CA GLU A 107 -18.99 -6.58 5.27
C GLU A 107 -19.99 -5.65 5.98
N GLY A 108 -21.24 -6.11 6.08
CA GLY A 108 -22.32 -5.37 6.73
C GLY A 108 -22.29 -5.39 8.26
N LYS A 109 -21.37 -6.13 8.89
CA LYS A 109 -21.30 -6.30 10.35
C LYS A 109 -19.91 -5.98 10.89
N VAL A 110 -19.84 -5.61 12.17
CA VAL A 110 -18.60 -5.33 12.90
C VAL A 110 -18.75 -5.82 14.34
N LEU A 111 -17.68 -6.37 14.91
CA LEU A 111 -17.64 -6.74 16.33
C LEU A 111 -17.20 -5.52 17.15
N ARG A 112 -18.05 -5.04 18.06
CA ARG A 112 -17.74 -3.94 18.99
C ARG A 112 -18.07 -4.36 20.40
N LYS A 113 -17.08 -4.31 21.30
CA LYS A 113 -17.25 -4.69 22.72
C LYS A 113 -17.92 -6.07 22.89
N GLY A 114 -17.54 -7.05 22.06
CA GLY A 114 -18.10 -8.40 22.06
C GLY A 114 -19.50 -8.55 21.45
N LYS A 115 -20.10 -7.48 20.91
CA LYS A 115 -21.40 -7.52 20.23
C LYS A 115 -21.24 -7.33 18.73
N VAL A 116 -21.96 -8.15 17.96
CA VAL A 116 -22.03 -8.03 16.51
C VAL A 116 -23.06 -6.96 16.17
N GLU A 117 -22.61 -5.83 15.64
CA GLU A 117 -23.43 -4.70 15.24
C GLU A 117 -23.42 -4.53 13.72
N THR A 118 -24.49 -3.96 13.17
CA THR A 118 -24.49 -3.54 11.76
C THR A 118 -23.51 -2.38 11.56
N ARG A 119 -22.65 -2.49 10.55
CA ARG A 119 -21.71 -1.44 10.18
C ARG A 119 -22.49 -0.25 9.62
N SER A 120 -22.09 0.97 9.98
CA SER A 120 -22.65 2.19 9.37
C SER A 120 -22.25 2.25 7.89
N ASN A 121 -23.13 2.76 7.03
CA ASN A 121 -22.87 2.85 5.59
C ASN A 121 -22.35 4.22 5.13
N ASN A 122 -22.57 5.28 5.91
CA ASN A 122 -22.37 6.66 5.43
C ASN A 122 -21.37 7.46 6.29
N HIS A 123 -20.74 6.82 7.27
CA HIS A 123 -19.80 7.50 8.15
C HIS A 123 -18.41 7.62 7.50
N LYS A 124 -17.58 8.58 7.91
CA LYS A 124 -16.21 8.75 7.40
C LYS A 124 -15.28 7.53 7.56
N TYR A 125 -15.65 6.59 8.43
CA TYR A 125 -14.93 5.34 8.71
C TYR A 125 -15.69 4.12 8.20
N SER A 126 -16.71 4.32 7.36
CA SER A 126 -17.50 3.27 6.72
C SER A 126 -16.75 2.70 5.52
N HIS A 127 -15.55 2.20 5.78
CA HIS A 127 -14.73 1.50 4.81
C HIS A 127 -14.04 0.31 5.47
N ARG A 128 -13.54 -0.60 4.63
CA ARG A 128 -12.53 -1.59 5.00
C ARG A 128 -11.21 -1.16 4.37
N CYS A 129 -10.12 -1.44 5.08
CA CYS A 129 -8.77 -1.21 4.61
C CYS A 129 -7.92 -2.44 4.91
N PRO A 130 -8.02 -3.52 4.11
CA PRO A 130 -7.20 -4.71 4.32
C PRO A 130 -5.71 -4.39 4.11
N ASP A 131 -4.81 -5.14 4.74
CA ASP A 131 -3.37 -4.88 4.60
C ASP A 131 -2.86 -5.10 3.18
N VAL A 132 -3.23 -6.23 2.57
CA VAL A 132 -2.79 -6.63 1.23
C VAL A 132 -3.94 -7.28 0.48
N VAL A 133 -4.09 -6.95 -0.81
CA VAL A 133 -5.04 -7.59 -1.70
C VAL A 133 -4.33 -8.02 -2.98
N ILE A 134 -4.63 -9.24 -3.43
CA ILE A 134 -4.27 -9.71 -4.76
C ILE A 134 -5.54 -9.67 -5.60
N GLU A 135 -5.57 -8.80 -6.60
CA GLU A 135 -6.63 -8.68 -7.58
C GLU A 135 -6.29 -9.54 -8.80
N VAL A 136 -7.22 -10.39 -9.19
CA VAL A 136 -7.14 -11.21 -10.41
C VAL A 136 -8.25 -10.75 -11.34
N ARG A 137 -7.87 -10.22 -12.50
CA ARG A 137 -8.78 -9.75 -13.52
C ARG A 137 -8.67 -10.62 -14.75
N ILE A 138 -9.81 -11.22 -15.09
CA ILE A 138 -10.00 -12.08 -16.24
C ILE A 138 -10.81 -11.27 -17.25
N GLU A 139 -10.43 -11.31 -18.52
CA GLU A 139 -11.15 -10.59 -19.57
C GLU A 139 -12.60 -11.08 -19.67
N ASN A 140 -13.56 -10.15 -19.73
CA ASN A 140 -15.00 -10.42 -19.80
C ASN A 140 -15.63 -11.12 -18.58
N GLU A 141 -14.90 -11.31 -17.49
CA GLU A 141 -15.43 -11.85 -16.23
C GLU A 141 -15.35 -10.84 -15.08
N PHE A 142 -15.98 -11.17 -13.96
CA PHE A 142 -15.84 -10.40 -12.74
C PHE A 142 -14.46 -10.63 -12.13
N SER A 143 -13.73 -9.53 -11.89
CA SER A 143 -12.48 -9.58 -11.14
C SER A 143 -12.69 -10.17 -9.74
N GLN A 144 -11.72 -10.96 -9.30
CA GLN A 144 -11.72 -11.61 -8.00
C GLN A 144 -10.65 -10.99 -7.09
N LEU A 145 -10.96 -10.88 -5.81
CA LEU A 145 -10.05 -10.35 -4.80
C LEU A 145 -9.68 -11.43 -3.78
N ILE A 146 -8.38 -11.67 -3.60
CA ILE A 146 -7.84 -12.43 -2.49
C ILE A 146 -7.39 -11.43 -1.44
N VAL A 147 -8.12 -11.34 -0.34
CA VAL A 147 -7.89 -10.38 0.74
C VAL A 147 -7.04 -11.02 1.84
N LEU A 148 -5.90 -10.41 2.14
CA LEU A 148 -4.97 -10.84 3.19
C LEU A 148 -4.94 -9.77 4.28
N ASP A 149 -5.51 -10.10 5.43
CA ASP A 149 -5.65 -9.23 6.60
C ASP A 149 -4.85 -9.89 7.73
N ALA A 150 -3.75 -9.26 8.15
CA ALA A 150 -2.90 -9.78 9.21
C ALA A 150 -3.23 -9.04 10.51
N ILE A 151 -3.83 -9.75 11.47
CA ILE A 151 -3.94 -9.24 12.84
C ILE A 151 -2.66 -9.69 13.56
N PRO A 152 -1.70 -8.79 13.87
CA PRO A 152 -0.59 -9.17 14.74
C PRO A 152 -1.16 -9.49 16.12
N VAL A 153 -1.20 -10.78 16.46
CA VAL A 153 -1.47 -11.21 17.83
C VAL A 153 -0.20 -10.96 18.62
N ILE A 154 -0.18 -9.87 19.39
CA ILE A 154 0.83 -9.68 20.42
C ILE A 154 0.48 -10.68 21.53
N ILE A 155 1.24 -11.76 21.61
CA ILE A 155 1.19 -12.66 22.76
C ILE A 155 1.98 -11.93 23.86
N GLU A 156 1.26 -11.33 24.80
CA GLU A 156 1.88 -10.94 26.07
C GLU A 156 2.11 -12.23 26.85
N ASP A 157 3.37 -12.63 27.01
CA ASP A 157 3.74 -13.74 27.89
C ASP A 157 3.27 -13.41 29.31
N ALA A 158 2.50 -14.33 29.90
CA ALA A 158 1.90 -14.24 31.23
C ALA A 158 2.90 -14.51 32.36
#